data_AF-A0A9Q6A945-F1
#
_entry.id   AF-A0A9Q6A945-F1
#
_cell.length_a   1.000
_cell.length_b   1.000
_cell.length_c   1.000
_cell.angle_alpha   90.00
_cell.angle_beta   90.00
_cell.angle_gamma   90.00
#
_symmetry.space_group_name_H-M   'P 1'
#
loop_
_entity.id
_entity.type
_entity.pdbx_description
1 polymer ?
#
loop_
_entity_poly.entity_id
_entity_poly.type
_entity_poly.pdbx_seq_one_letter_code
_entity_poly.pdbx_strand_id
1 'polypeptide(L)'
;MVKESEIHSTNEQLSALEQKKYQIETQLLEKQRDLLRRETQQNKEKLELLFELSEVLTQLEDEEWVSCTIALRIIRRNKRKYLELFKLVTEKAYINKNKFKVLHDEFFNLKQELNEI
;
A
#
# COMPACT_ATOMS: atom_id res chain seq x y z
N MET A 1 59.87 -15.87 21.63
CA MET A 1 59.51 -15.30 20.31
C MET A 1 58.16 -15.78 19.75
N VAL A 2 57.47 -16.77 20.35
CA VAL A 2 56.16 -17.26 19.86
C VAL A 2 54.96 -16.36 20.28
N LYS A 3 55.03 -15.72 21.45
CA LYS A 3 53.91 -14.94 22.00
C LYS A 3 53.57 -13.65 21.23
N GLU A 4 54.56 -12.99 20.62
CA GLU A 4 54.34 -11.71 19.91
C GLU A 4 53.68 -11.91 18.54
N SER A 5 53.99 -13.01 17.85
CA SER A 5 53.40 -13.39 16.56
C SER A 5 51.93 -13.81 16.71
N GLU A 6 51.61 -14.54 17.78
CA GLU A 6 50.23 -14.92 18.12
C GLU A 6 49.37 -13.69 18.48
N ILE A 7 49.93 -12.71 19.23
CA ILE A 7 49.24 -11.45 19.57
C ILE A 7 48.99 -10.61 18.30
N HIS A 8 49.95 -10.52 17.39
CA HIS A 8 49.78 -9.78 16.14
C HIS A 8 48.68 -10.40 15.25
N SER A 9 48.69 -11.73 15.11
CA SER A 9 47.64 -12.47 14.41
C SER A 9 46.26 -12.30 15.05
N THR A 10 46.18 -12.20 16.38
CA THR A 10 44.90 -12.03 17.09
C THR A 10 44.36 -10.60 16.91
N ASN A 11 45.24 -9.59 16.90
CA ASN A 11 44.86 -8.20 16.64
C ASN A 11 44.41 -7.95 15.19
N GLU A 12 45.05 -8.62 14.22
CA GLU A 12 44.61 -8.60 12.81
C GLU A 12 43.22 -9.24 12.64
N GLN A 13 42.97 -10.35 13.33
CA GLN A 13 41.65 -11.00 13.34
C GLN A 13 40.57 -10.12 13.99
N LEU A 14 40.91 -9.42 15.08
CA LEU A 14 40.01 -8.45 15.72
C LEU A 14 39.69 -7.28 14.78
N SER A 15 40.70 -6.71 14.12
CA SER A 15 40.49 -5.61 13.16
C SER A 15 39.62 -6.05 11.97
N ALA A 16 39.84 -7.27 11.46
CA ALA A 16 39.02 -7.83 10.39
C ALA A 16 37.55 -8.06 10.83
N LEU A 17 37.33 -8.46 12.09
CA LEU A 17 36.01 -8.61 12.67
C LEU A 17 35.30 -7.26 12.87
N GLU A 18 36.03 -6.23 13.31
CA GLU A 18 35.50 -4.86 13.43
C GLU A 18 35.11 -4.28 12.07
N GLN A 19 35.93 -4.48 11.04
CA GLN A 19 35.60 -4.06 9.67
C GLN A 19 34.36 -4.78 9.13
N LYS A 20 34.24 -6.10 9.38
CA LYS A 20 33.04 -6.86 9.01
C LYS A 20 31.80 -6.38 9.75
N LYS A 21 31.92 -6.11 11.06
CA LYS A 21 30.82 -5.55 11.87
C LYS A 21 30.35 -4.22 11.28
N TYR A 22 31.28 -3.32 10.97
CA TYR A 22 30.97 -2.03 10.36
C TYR A 22 30.27 -2.16 9.00
N GLN A 23 30.71 -3.08 8.14
CA GLN A 23 30.05 -3.37 6.87
C GLN A 23 28.61 -3.87 7.06
N ILE A 24 28.39 -4.78 8.01
CA ILE A 24 27.05 -5.30 8.32
C ILE A 24 26.14 -4.19 8.85
N GLU A 25 26.62 -3.36 9.77
CA GLU A 25 25.85 -2.22 10.31
C GLU A 25 25.48 -1.22 9.21
N THR A 26 26.39 -0.96 8.28
CA THR A 26 26.14 -0.08 7.13
C THR A 26 25.07 -0.67 6.21
N GLN A 27 25.17 -1.95 5.86
CA GLN A 27 24.17 -2.64 5.05
C GLN A 27 22.79 -2.66 5.72
N LEU A 28 22.74 -2.85 7.04
CA LEU A 28 21.50 -2.82 7.79
C LEU A 28 20.82 -1.44 7.70
N LEU A 29 21.58 -0.36 7.88
CA LEU A 29 21.07 1.00 7.76
C LEU A 29 20.58 1.31 6.34
N GLU A 30 21.27 0.83 5.31
CA GLU A 30 20.82 0.96 3.92
C GLU A 30 19.50 0.22 3.67
N LYS A 31 19.37 -1.01 4.19
CA LYS A 31 18.12 -1.78 4.09
C LYS A 31 16.97 -1.13 4.84
N GLN A 32 17.22 -0.59 6.04
CA GLN A 32 16.22 0.17 6.80
C GLN A 32 15.78 1.43 6.06
N ARG A 33 16.73 2.17 5.46
CA ARG A 33 16.43 3.34 4.62
C ARG A 33 15.60 2.97 3.39
N ASP A 34 15.93 1.86 2.73
CA ASP A 34 15.20 1.40 1.55
C ASP A 34 13.77 0.95 1.90
N LEU A 35 13.58 0.28 3.05
CA LEU A 35 12.26 -0.04 3.61
C LEU A 35 11.45 1.23 3.90
N LEU A 36 12.03 2.18 4.65
CA LEU A 36 11.38 3.46 4.95
C LEU A 36 11.04 4.23 3.68
N ARG A 37 11.91 4.19 2.66
CA ARG A 37 11.63 4.77 1.34
C ARG A 37 10.47 4.08 0.65
N ARG A 38 10.39 2.74 0.66
CA ARG A 38 9.24 2.02 0.07
C ARG A 38 7.94 2.36 0.79
N GLU A 39 7.95 2.40 2.12
CA GLU A 39 6.80 2.80 2.94
C GLU A 39 6.37 4.25 2.65
N THR A 40 7.33 5.16 2.44
CA THR A 40 7.05 6.57 2.13
C THR A 40 6.81 6.86 0.64
N GLN A 41 7.24 5.97 -0.27
CA GLN A 41 7.04 6.05 -1.72
C GLN A 41 5.77 5.36 -2.20
N GLN A 42 5.06 4.62 -1.34
CA GLN A 42 3.67 4.30 -1.62
C GLN A 42 2.93 5.62 -1.82
N ASN A 43 2.47 5.85 -3.05
CA ASN A 43 1.87 7.10 -3.44
C ASN A 43 0.63 7.33 -2.57
N LYS A 44 0.70 8.33 -1.67
CA LYS A 44 -0.37 8.67 -0.74
C LYS A 44 -1.73 8.82 -1.42
N GLU A 45 -1.75 9.39 -2.63
CA GLU A 45 -2.98 9.54 -3.42
C GLU A 45 -3.53 8.18 -3.89
N LYS A 46 -2.65 7.24 -4.27
CA LYS A 46 -3.06 5.87 -4.62
C LYS A 46 -3.60 5.11 -3.41
N LEU A 47 -3.01 5.30 -2.23
CA LEU A 47 -3.50 4.70 -0.99
C LEU A 47 -4.86 5.28 -0.59
N GLU A 48 -5.02 6.61 -0.62
CA GLU A 48 -6.30 7.27 -0.35
C GLU A 48 -7.39 6.78 -1.32
N LEU A 49 -7.06 6.65 -2.60
CA LEU A 49 -7.96 6.08 -3.60
C LEU A 49 -8.31 4.62 -3.31
N LEU A 50 -7.34 3.79 -2.90
CA LEU A 50 -7.56 2.40 -2.52
C LEU A 50 -8.53 2.29 -1.33
N PHE A 51 -8.35 3.13 -0.32
CA PHE A 51 -9.26 3.19 0.83
C PHE A 51 -10.67 3.63 0.41
N GLU A 52 -10.79 4.69 -0.39
CA GLU A 52 -12.09 5.17 -0.89
C GLU A 52 -12.82 4.07 -1.66
N LEU A 53 -12.12 3.38 -2.57
CA LEU A 53 -12.67 2.27 -3.34
C LEU A 53 -13.11 1.13 -2.44
N SER A 54 -12.29 0.75 -1.44
CA SER A 54 -12.62 -0.33 -0.52
C SER A 54 -13.89 -0.04 0.29
N GLU A 55 -14.07 1.21 0.76
CA GLU A 55 -15.28 1.61 1.49
C GLU A 55 -16.52 1.53 0.60
N VAL A 56 -16.43 2.04 -0.63
CA VAL A 56 -17.55 2.02 -1.57
C VAL A 56 -17.91 0.59 -1.97
N LEU A 57 -16.91 -0.25 -2.28
CA LEU A 57 -17.16 -1.65 -2.65
C LEU A 57 -17.80 -2.42 -1.50
N THR A 58 -17.25 -2.35 -0.29
CA THR A 58 -17.78 -3.05 0.89
C THR A 58 -19.20 -2.61 1.22
N GLN A 59 -19.51 -1.31 1.07
CA GLN A 59 -20.84 -0.79 1.37
C GLN A 59 -21.92 -1.24 0.36
N LEU A 60 -21.51 -1.65 -0.84
CA LEU A 60 -22.41 -2.03 -1.94
C LEU A 60 -22.36 -3.52 -2.27
N GLU A 61 -21.46 -4.27 -1.62
CA GLU A 61 -21.29 -5.69 -1.84
C GLU A 61 -22.58 -6.44 -1.50
N ASP A 62 -22.98 -7.36 -2.38
CA ASP A 62 -24.23 -8.11 -2.33
C ASP A 62 -25.55 -7.31 -2.34
N GLU A 63 -25.47 -5.98 -2.41
CA GLU A 63 -26.65 -5.11 -2.47
C GLU A 63 -27.13 -4.92 -3.91
N GLU A 64 -28.46 -4.92 -4.10
CA GLU A 64 -29.08 -4.54 -5.38
C GLU A 64 -29.32 -3.02 -5.47
N TRP A 65 -29.58 -2.39 -4.32
CA TRP A 65 -29.86 -0.97 -4.19
C TRP A 65 -29.50 -0.47 -2.78
N VAL A 66 -29.23 0.83 -2.67
CA VAL A 66 -29.06 1.54 -1.39
C VAL A 66 -30.01 2.72 -1.31
N SER A 67 -30.11 3.40 -0.16
CA SER A 67 -30.89 4.64 -0.09
C SER A 67 -30.26 5.74 -0.95
N CYS A 68 -31.09 6.63 -1.50
CA CYS A 68 -30.60 7.79 -2.26
C CYS A 68 -29.63 8.65 -1.44
N THR A 69 -29.80 8.76 -0.12
CA THR A 69 -28.88 9.47 0.77
C THR A 69 -27.48 8.86 0.77
N ILE A 70 -27.39 7.52 0.83
CA ILE A 70 -26.11 6.80 0.76
C ILE A 70 -25.45 7.02 -0.61
N ALA A 71 -26.20 6.81 -1.69
CA ALA A 71 -25.69 6.99 -3.05
C ALA A 71 -25.19 8.42 -3.28
N LEU A 72 -25.94 9.43 -2.84
CA LEU A 72 -25.54 10.84 -2.94
C LEU A 72 -24.28 11.14 -2.10
N ARG A 73 -24.10 10.51 -0.93
CA ARG A 73 -22.88 10.64 -0.14
C ARG A 73 -21.67 10.08 -0.89
N ILE A 74 -21.81 8.93 -1.54
CA ILE A 74 -20.76 8.32 -2.36
C ILE A 74 -20.44 9.21 -3.58
N ILE A 75 -21.47 9.65 -4.32
CA ILE A 75 -21.31 10.53 -5.49
C ILE A 75 -20.60 11.85 -5.13
N ARG A 76 -20.84 12.39 -3.94
CA ARG A 76 -20.17 13.63 -3.49
C ARG A 76 -18.67 13.49 -3.28
N ARG A 77 -18.15 12.28 -3.00
CA ARG A 77 -16.71 12.04 -2.86
C ARG A 77 -15.99 12.25 -4.19
N ASN A 78 -16.53 11.66 -5.26
CA ASN A 78 -16.05 11.86 -6.62
C ASN A 78 -17.20 11.74 -7.63
N LYS A 79 -17.77 12.89 -8.02
CA LYS A 79 -18.95 12.93 -8.90
C LYS A 79 -18.70 12.25 -10.23
N ARG A 80 -17.55 12.50 -10.86
CA ARG A 80 -17.24 11.94 -12.19
C ARG A 80 -17.14 10.42 -12.15
N LYS A 81 -16.61 9.87 -11.05
CA LYS A 81 -16.40 8.43 -10.89
C LYS A 81 -17.68 7.66 -10.56
N TYR A 82 -18.49 8.17 -9.63
CA TYR A 82 -19.62 7.41 -9.07
C TYR A 82 -21.00 7.79 -9.59
N LEU A 83 -21.14 8.86 -10.38
CA LEU A 83 -22.47 9.30 -10.85
C LEU A 83 -23.20 8.19 -11.61
N GLU A 84 -22.49 7.45 -12.47
CA GLU A 84 -23.07 6.36 -13.27
C GLU A 84 -23.19 5.03 -12.51
N LEU A 85 -22.69 4.96 -11.27
CA LEU A 85 -22.81 3.78 -10.43
C LEU A 85 -24.24 3.55 -9.96
N PHE A 86 -25.05 4.62 -9.88
CA PHE A 86 -26.38 4.56 -9.31
C PHE A 86 -27.45 5.02 -10.30
N LYS A 87 -28.54 4.27 -10.37
CA LYS A 87 -29.80 4.71 -10.98
C LYS A 87 -30.76 5.12 -9.85
N LEU A 88 -30.92 6.43 -9.68
CA LEU A 88 -31.80 7.00 -8.65
C LEU A 88 -33.27 6.86 -9.07
N VAL A 89 -34.08 6.21 -8.23
CA VAL A 89 -35.52 6.02 -8.39
C VAL A 89 -36.19 6.26 -7.05
N THR A 90 -36.89 7.40 -6.94
CA THR A 90 -37.50 7.88 -5.68
C THR A 90 -36.51 7.86 -4.51
N GLU A 91 -36.67 6.95 -3.55
CA GLU A 91 -35.85 6.84 -2.34
C GLU A 91 -34.73 5.80 -2.46
N LYS A 92 -34.73 5.02 -3.55
CA LYS A 92 -33.78 3.94 -3.81
C LYS A 92 -32.81 4.32 -4.92
N ALA A 93 -31.57 3.92 -4.75
CA ALA A 93 -30.50 4.05 -5.71
C ALA A 93 -30.06 2.65 -6.11
N TYR A 94 -30.50 2.18 -7.28
CA TYR A 94 -30.13 0.87 -7.80
C TYR A 94 -28.69 0.87 -8.29
N ILE A 95 -27.93 -0.15 -7.91
CA ILE A 95 -26.52 -0.26 -8.26
C ILE A 95 -26.40 -0.78 -9.69
N ASN A 96 -25.67 -0.06 -10.52
CA ASN A 96 -25.32 -0.51 -11.86
C ASN A 96 -24.22 -1.57 -11.78
N LYS A 97 -24.60 -2.86 -11.84
CA LYS A 97 -23.69 -4.00 -11.71
C LYS A 97 -22.51 -3.95 -12.69
N ASN A 98 -22.70 -3.45 -13.91
CA ASN A 98 -21.61 -3.32 -14.88
C ASN A 98 -20.57 -2.29 -14.44
N LYS A 99 -21.02 -1.14 -13.92
CA LYS A 99 -20.13 -0.09 -13.41
C LYS A 99 -19.48 -0.50 -12.09
N PHE A 100 -20.22 -1.22 -11.24
CA PHE A 100 -19.69 -1.80 -10.00
C PHE A 100 -18.55 -2.79 -10.28
N LYS A 101 -18.71 -3.66 -11.28
CA LYS A 101 -17.64 -4.58 -11.69
C LYS A 101 -16.37 -3.84 -12.13
N VAL A 102 -16.50 -2.80 -12.94
CA VAL A 102 -15.37 -1.96 -13.37
C VAL A 102 -14.65 -1.34 -12.17
N LEU A 103 -15.40 -0.87 -11.17
CA LEU A 103 -14.86 -0.36 -9.91
C LEU A 103 -14.09 -1.42 -9.12
N HIS A 104 -14.61 -2.65 -9.09
CA HIS A 104 -13.94 -3.77 -8.44
C HIS A 104 -12.63 -4.14 -9.16
N ASP A 105 -12.63 -4.17 -10.49
CA ASP A 105 -11.42 -4.41 -11.29
C ASP A 105 -10.37 -3.31 -11.07
N GLU A 106 -10.79 -2.04 -11.01
CA GLU A 106 -9.91 -0.91 -10.69
C GLU A 106 -9.28 -1.03 -9.30
N PHE A 107 -10.07 -1.42 -8.29
CA PHE A 107 -9.55 -1.69 -6.94
C PHE A 107 -8.49 -2.79 -6.94
N PHE A 108 -8.75 -3.89 -7.65
CA PHE A 108 -7.81 -5.01 -7.72
C PHE A 108 -6.50 -4.63 -8.40
N ASN A 109 -6.57 -3.91 -9.53
CA ASN A 109 -5.39 -3.41 -10.24
C ASN A 109 -4.57 -2.46 -9.37
N LEU A 110 -5.25 -1.50 -8.71
CA LEU A 110 -4.58 -0.55 -7.81
C LEU A 110 -3.89 -1.25 -6.63
N LYS A 111 -4.53 -2.28 -6.08
CA LYS A 111 -3.95 -3.12 -5.02
C LYS A 111 -2.71 -3.86 -5.49
N GLN A 112 -2.72 -4.39 -6.71
CA GLN A 112 -1.54 -5.05 -7.29
C GLN A 112 -0.40 -4.06 -7.52
N GLU A 113 -0.68 -2.91 -8.15
CA GLU A 113 0.33 -1.87 -8.38
C GLU A 113 1.01 -1.39 -7.09
N LEU A 114 0.27 -1.32 -5.97
CA LEU A 114 0.82 -0.93 -4.67
C LEU A 114 1.63 -2.04 -3.98
N ASN A 115 1.40 -3.31 -4.33
CA ASN A 115 2.11 -4.47 -3.77
C ASN A 115 3.38 -4.82 -4.56
N GLU A 116 3.51 -4.39 -5.82
CA GLU A 116 4.65 -4.66 -6.70
C GLU A 116 5.81 -3.63 -6.55
N ILE A 117 5.72 -2.69 -5.59
CA ILE A 117 6.74 -1.67 -5.26
C ILE A 117 7.65 -2.14 -4.11
#